data_AF-A0A4U1CQM7-F1
#
_entry.id   AF-A0A4U1CQM7-F1
#
_cell.length_a   1.000
_cell.length_b   1.000
_cell.length_c   1.000
_cell.angle_alpha   90.00
_cell.angle_beta   90.00
_cell.angle_gamma   90.00
#
_symmetry.space_group_name_H-M   'P 1'
#
loop_
_entity.id
_entity.type
_entity.pdbx_description
1 polymer ?
#
loop_
_entity_poly.entity_id
_entity_poly.type
_entity_poly.pdbx_seq_one_letter_code
_entity_poly.pdbx_strand_id
1 'polypeptide(L)'
;MGWYTAAKKMDGYLRWAYNSWTKSPLTDTRFTAWPACDTYLVYPGALSSVGFEKLIEGAQDFEKIKYLQSSYEKNKQTKQLAELNQALKKFEIKSLATTTADDVLKSVKHLLNQ
;
A
#
# COMPACT_ATOMS: atom_id res chain seq x y z
N MET A 1 0.28 -0.76 1.78
CA MET A 1 1.15 0.37 2.18
C MET A 1 0.53 1.73 1.91
N GLY A 2 0.07 2.07 0.70
CA GLY A 2 -0.43 3.42 0.42
C GLY A 2 -1.56 3.92 1.34
N TRP A 3 -2.53 3.07 1.69
CA TRP A 3 -3.55 3.42 2.69
C TRP A 3 -2.98 3.76 4.09
N TYR A 4 -1.97 3.02 4.54
CA TYR A 4 -1.28 3.29 5.79
C TYR A 4 -0.50 4.61 5.73
N THR A 5 0.23 4.84 4.63
CA THR A 5 0.93 6.10 4.35
C THR A 5 -0.03 7.30 4.40
N ALA A 6 -1.20 7.19 3.75
CA ALA A 6 -2.25 8.22 3.81
C ALA A 6 -2.79 8.42 5.23
N ALA A 7 -3.12 7.32 5.93
CA ALA A 7 -3.65 7.37 7.29
C ALA A 7 -2.69 8.04 8.29
N LYS A 8 -1.38 7.84 8.10
CA LYS A 8 -0.33 8.45 8.93
C LYS A 8 0.16 9.81 8.44
N LYS A 9 -0.45 10.36 7.38
CA LYS A 9 -0.08 11.66 6.79
C LYS A 9 1.40 11.72 6.41
N MET A 10 1.92 10.62 5.90
CA MET A 10 3.27 10.52 5.36
C MET A 10 3.28 10.93 3.89
N ASP A 11 4.45 11.34 3.38
CA ASP A 11 4.60 11.73 1.97
C ASP A 11 4.80 10.54 1.02
N GLY A 12 5.16 9.37 1.55
CA GLY A 12 5.44 8.20 0.73
C GLY A 12 5.88 6.98 1.53
N TYR A 13 6.44 6.00 0.80
CA TYR A 13 6.97 4.76 1.35
C TYR A 13 8.34 4.46 0.73
N LEU A 14 9.28 4.02 1.55
CA LEU A 14 10.62 3.62 1.13
C LEU A 14 10.85 2.15 1.47
N ARG A 15 11.42 1.42 0.51
CA ARG A 15 11.98 0.08 0.71
C ARG A 15 13.38 0.02 0.13
N TRP A 16 14.29 -0.63 0.83
CA TRP A 16 15.74 -0.49 0.59
C TRP A 16 16.24 -1.15 -0.69
N ALA A 17 15.59 -2.23 -1.15
CA ALA A 17 16.08 -3.00 -2.28
C ALA A 17 15.01 -3.20 -3.36
N TYR A 18 15.25 -2.56 -4.51
CA TYR A 18 14.42 -2.69 -5.69
C TYR A 18 14.78 -3.95 -6.49
N ASN A 19 16.07 -4.16 -6.77
CA ASN A 19 16.57 -5.23 -7.64
C ASN A 19 17.95 -5.78 -7.26
N SER A 20 18.26 -5.88 -5.96
CA SER A 20 19.49 -6.53 -5.48
C SER A 20 19.36 -8.05 -5.58
N TRP A 21 19.42 -8.57 -6.81
CA TRP A 21 19.13 -9.95 -7.14
C TRP A 21 20.11 -10.94 -6.49
N THR A 22 19.58 -12.12 -6.14
CA THR A 22 20.36 -13.29 -5.71
C THR A 22 21.02 -13.96 -6.93
N LYS A 23 21.72 -15.08 -6.72
CA LYS A 23 22.40 -15.82 -7.81
C LYS A 23 21.43 -16.29 -8.91
N SER A 24 20.22 -16.71 -8.54
CA SER A 24 19.22 -17.28 -9.46
C SER A 24 17.81 -16.74 -9.14
N PRO A 25 17.55 -15.44 -9.37
CA PRO A 25 16.39 -14.74 -8.80
C PRO A 25 15.05 -15.23 -9.35
N LEU A 26 15.02 -15.84 -10.54
CA LEU A 26 13.80 -16.39 -11.15
C LEU A 26 13.36 -17.72 -10.53
N THR A 27 14.28 -18.45 -9.89
CA THR A 27 14.03 -19.80 -9.39
C THR A 27 14.23 -19.93 -7.88
N ASP A 28 15.09 -19.10 -7.28
CA ASP A 28 15.35 -19.10 -5.84
C ASP A 28 15.51 -17.67 -5.30
N THR A 29 14.53 -17.25 -4.51
CA THR A 29 14.46 -15.91 -3.95
C THR A 29 15.09 -15.79 -2.55
N ARG A 30 15.61 -16.90 -2.02
CA ARG A 30 16.28 -16.93 -0.71
C ARG A 30 17.65 -16.29 -0.80
N PHE A 31 18.07 -15.67 0.30
CA PHE A 31 19.40 -15.11 0.46
C PHE A 31 20.03 -15.63 1.76
N THR A 32 21.35 -15.45 1.90
CA THR A 32 22.09 -15.90 3.09
C THR A 32 21.66 -15.16 4.37
N ALA A 33 21.01 -14.00 4.22
CA ALA A 33 20.38 -13.24 5.29
C ALA A 33 18.94 -12.85 4.91
N TRP A 34 18.11 -12.63 5.93
CA TRP A 34 16.71 -12.15 5.84
C TRP A 34 15.72 -13.12 5.19
N PRO A 35 14.41 -12.86 5.30
CA PRO A 35 13.39 -13.63 4.59
C PRO A 35 13.58 -13.58 3.08
N ALA A 36 13.12 -14.63 2.40
CA ALA A 36 13.13 -14.69 0.95
C ALA A 36 12.38 -13.49 0.33
N CYS A 37 12.83 -13.03 -0.84
CA CYS A 37 12.35 -11.81 -1.49
C CYS A 37 12.64 -10.49 -0.74
N ASP A 38 13.45 -10.48 0.33
CA ASP A 38 13.77 -9.19 0.96
C ASP A 38 14.60 -8.27 0.04
N THR A 39 15.53 -8.85 -0.71
CA THR A 39 16.54 -8.12 -1.48
C THR A 39 16.06 -7.61 -2.85
N TYR A 40 14.84 -7.89 -3.29
CA TYR A 40 14.29 -7.31 -4.53
C TYR A 40 12.76 -7.37 -4.57
N LEU A 41 12.16 -6.50 -5.38
CA LEU A 41 10.73 -6.46 -5.68
C LEU A 41 10.41 -6.84 -7.13
N VAL A 42 11.39 -6.74 -8.04
CA VAL A 42 11.23 -7.01 -9.47
C VAL A 42 12.21 -8.07 -9.95
N TYR A 43 11.88 -8.76 -11.03
CA TYR A 43 12.68 -9.84 -11.60
C TYR A 43 13.41 -9.38 -12.89
N PRO A 44 14.50 -10.07 -13.28
CA PRO A 44 15.19 -9.79 -14.54
C PRO A 44 14.27 -9.82 -15.76
N GLY A 45 14.58 -9.03 -16.79
CA GLY A 45 13.79 -8.97 -18.03
C GLY A 45 12.55 -8.09 -17.94
N ALA A 46 12.58 -7.04 -17.11
CA ALA A 46 11.46 -6.12 -16.89
C ALA A 46 10.17 -6.83 -16.39
N LEU A 47 10.36 -7.90 -15.62
CA LEU A 47 9.28 -8.67 -15.04
C LEU A 47 8.89 -8.09 -13.67
N SER A 48 7.62 -7.75 -13.52
CA SER A 48 7.06 -7.32 -12.24
C SER A 48 6.87 -8.49 -11.27
N SER A 49 6.49 -8.20 -10.03
CA SER A 49 6.03 -9.18 -9.05
C SER A 49 4.67 -8.81 -8.49
N VAL A 50 3.96 -9.80 -7.95
CA VAL A 50 2.68 -9.55 -7.27
C VAL A 50 2.83 -8.52 -6.15
N GLY A 51 3.92 -8.59 -5.36
CA GLY A 51 4.19 -7.63 -4.29
C GLY A 51 4.42 -6.21 -4.81
N PHE A 52 5.13 -6.07 -5.94
CA PHE A 52 5.37 -4.77 -6.57
C PHE A 52 4.09 -4.18 -7.17
N GLU A 53 3.28 -4.97 -7.88
CA GLU A 53 1.99 -4.52 -8.40
C GLU A 53 1.02 -4.10 -7.29
N LYS A 54 0.99 -4.83 -6.16
CA LYS A 54 0.21 -4.43 -4.99
C LYS A 54 0.73 -3.15 -4.33
N LEU A 55 2.03 -2.88 -4.42
CA LEU A 55 2.61 -1.61 -3.98
C LEU A 55 2.17 -0.46 -4.90
N ILE A 56 2.21 -0.65 -6.23
CA ILE A 56 1.73 0.32 -7.23
C ILE A 56 0.24 0.61 -7.04
N GLU A 57 -0.59 -0.42 -6.91
CA GLU A 57 -2.02 -0.29 -6.63
C GLU A 57 -2.25 0.53 -5.35
N GLY A 58 -1.48 0.26 -4.30
CA GLY A 58 -1.52 1.06 -3.08
C GLY A 58 -1.11 2.52 -3.30
N ALA A 59 -0.12 2.80 -4.15
CA ALA A 59 0.30 4.15 -4.48
C ALA A 59 -0.80 4.91 -5.24
N GLN A 60 -1.51 4.25 -6.16
CA GLN A 60 -2.68 4.81 -6.83
C GLN A 60 -3.80 5.13 -5.84
N ASP A 61 -4.09 4.21 -4.91
CA ASP A 61 -5.07 4.45 -3.84
C ASP A 61 -4.68 5.65 -2.97
N PHE A 62 -3.40 5.82 -2.64
CA PHE A 62 -2.89 6.98 -1.89
C PHE A 62 -3.18 8.31 -2.61
N GLU A 63 -2.92 8.38 -3.91
CA GLU A 63 -3.22 9.58 -4.70
C GLU A 63 -4.73 9.84 -4.83
N LYS A 64 -5.55 8.79 -4.99
CA LYS A 64 -7.01 8.91 -4.94
C LYS A 64 -7.50 9.47 -3.61
N ILE A 65 -6.97 8.97 -2.49
CA ILE A 65 -7.32 9.47 -1.15
C ILE A 65 -7.02 10.96 -1.03
N LYS A 66 -5.81 11.39 -1.42
CA LYS A 66 -5.42 12.81 -1.38
C LYS A 66 -6.31 13.69 -2.24
N TYR A 67 -6.61 13.22 -3.46
CA TYR A 67 -7.52 13.92 -4.36
C TYR A 67 -8.93 14.04 -3.76
N LEU A 68 -9.49 12.95 -3.24
CA LEU A 68 -10.83 12.94 -2.65
C LEU A 68 -10.93 13.82 -1.41
N GLN A 69 -9.94 13.77 -0.50
CA GLN A 69 -9.89 14.68 0.64
C GLN A 69 -9.94 16.14 0.20
N SER A 70 -9.08 16.51 -0.75
CA SER A 70 -9.02 17.89 -1.29
C SER A 70 -10.32 18.29 -2.00
N SER A 71 -10.91 17.38 -2.77
CA SER A 71 -12.16 17.60 -3.50
C SER A 71 -13.34 17.79 -2.53
N TYR A 72 -13.47 16.91 -1.54
CA TYR A 72 -14.54 16.98 -0.55
C TYR A 72 -14.45 18.23 0.31
N GLU A 73 -13.23 18.68 0.67
CA GLU A 73 -13.03 19.95 1.37
C GLU A 73 -13.48 21.14 0.52
N LYS A 74 -13.04 21.22 -0.74
CA LYS A 74 -13.42 22.30 -1.67
C LYS A 74 -14.93 22.37 -1.91
N ASN A 75 -15.57 21.22 -2.04
CA ASN A 75 -17.00 21.10 -2.33
C ASN A 75 -17.88 21.07 -1.07
N LYS A 76 -17.31 21.24 0.13
CA LYS A 76 -18.02 21.16 1.43
C LYS A 76 -18.79 19.84 1.64
N GLN A 77 -18.27 18.74 1.10
CA GLN A 77 -18.83 17.38 1.24
C GLN A 77 -18.39 16.75 2.58
N THR A 78 -18.86 17.34 3.68
CA THR A 78 -18.39 17.02 5.04
C THR A 78 -18.65 15.58 5.46
N LYS A 79 -19.75 14.97 5.01
CA LYS A 79 -20.11 13.58 5.31
C LYS A 79 -19.10 12.60 4.69
N GLN A 80 -18.84 12.73 3.39
CA GLN A 80 -17.90 11.88 2.65
C GLN A 80 -16.47 12.05 3.18
N LEU A 81 -16.08 13.29 3.51
CA LEU A 81 -14.79 13.56 4.12
C LEU A 81 -14.65 12.87 5.49
N ALA A 82 -15.68 12.96 6.33
CA ALA A 82 -15.68 12.31 7.64
C ALA A 82 -15.62 10.78 7.53
N GLU A 83 -16.38 10.19 6.59
CA GLU A 83 -16.38 8.75 6.31
C GLU A 83 -15.01 8.26 5.82
N LEU A 84 -14.40 8.95 4.86
CA LEU A 84 -13.06 8.62 4.37
C LEU A 84 -12.01 8.72 5.49
N ASN A 85 -12.05 9.79 6.28
CA ASN A 85 -11.14 9.98 7.40
C ASN A 85 -11.34 8.93 8.51
N GLN A 86 -12.56 8.46 8.74
CA GLN A 86 -12.84 7.37 9.67
C GLN A 86 -12.33 6.03 9.13
N ALA A 87 -12.45 5.77 7.83
CA ALA A 87 -11.91 4.59 7.18
C ALA A 87 -10.38 4.53 7.31
N LEU A 88 -9.68 5.65 7.12
CA LEU A 88 -8.23 5.73 7.27
C LEU A 88 -7.75 5.34 8.68
N LYS A 89 -8.51 5.68 9.74
CA LYS A 89 -8.16 5.32 11.12
C LYS A 89 -8.11 3.80 11.37
N LYS A 90 -8.68 2.97 10.49
CA LYS A 90 -8.61 1.51 10.61
C LYS A 90 -7.21 0.94 10.31
N PHE A 91 -6.36 1.69 9.60
CA PHE A 91 -5.02 1.26 9.20
C PHE A 91 -3.99 1.49 10.32
N GLU A 92 -4.11 0.71 11.40
CA GLU A 92 -3.19 0.70 12.53
C GLU A 92 -2.41 -0.62 12.58
N ILE A 93 -1.09 -0.57 12.81
CA ILE A 93 -0.26 -1.80 12.84
C ILE A 93 -0.72 -2.75 13.95
N LYS A 94 -1.16 -2.20 15.10
CA LYS A 94 -1.62 -3.00 16.25
C LYS A 94 -2.89 -3.82 15.93
N SER A 95 -3.74 -3.39 14.99
CA SER A 95 -4.95 -4.14 14.64
C SER A 95 -4.65 -5.39 13.82
N LEU A 96 -3.45 -5.49 13.22
CA LEU A 96 -3.01 -6.65 12.47
C LEU A 96 -2.82 -7.91 13.33
N ALA A 97 -2.82 -7.77 14.65
CA ALA A 97 -2.84 -8.91 15.58
C ALA A 97 -4.17 -9.68 15.56
N THR A 98 -5.27 -9.03 15.18
CA THR A 98 -6.63 -9.61 15.23
C THR A 98 -7.33 -9.63 13.88
N THR A 99 -6.96 -8.73 12.96
CA THR A 99 -7.65 -8.58 11.67
C THR A 99 -6.63 -8.47 10.55
N THR A 100 -6.87 -9.16 9.44
CA THR A 100 -5.91 -9.13 8.33
C THR A 100 -5.96 -7.80 7.60
N ALA A 101 -4.82 -7.41 6.98
CA ALA A 101 -4.77 -6.21 6.16
C ALA A 101 -5.73 -6.28 4.95
N ASP A 102 -5.97 -7.47 4.41
CA ASP A 102 -6.88 -7.70 3.29
C ASP A 102 -8.35 -7.48 3.67
N ASP A 103 -8.76 -7.96 4.85
CA ASP A 103 -10.13 -7.74 5.36
C ASP A 103 -10.41 -6.25 5.60
N VAL A 104 -9.44 -5.54 6.21
CA VAL A 104 -9.54 -4.09 6.41
C VAL A 104 -9.67 -3.39 5.06
N LEU A 105 -8.83 -3.74 4.08
CA LEU A 105 -8.83 -3.13 2.75
C LEU A 105 -10.16 -3.37 2.01
N LYS A 106 -10.67 -4.60 1.97
CA LYS A 106 -11.97 -4.93 1.35
C LYS A 106 -13.11 -4.11 1.94
N SER A 107 -13.08 -3.86 3.25
CA SER A 107 -14.13 -3.10 3.93
C SER A 107 -14.18 -1.61 3.56
N VAL A 108 -13.12 -1.04 3.00
CA VAL A 108 -13.01 0.41 2.74
C VAL A 108 -12.79 0.76 1.27
N LYS A 109 -12.34 -0.19 0.45
CA LYS A 109 -11.87 0.11 -0.92
C LYS A 109 -12.96 0.68 -1.84
N HIS A 110 -14.22 0.35 -1.59
CA HIS A 110 -15.36 0.89 -2.33
C HIS A 110 -15.43 2.43 -2.24
N LEU A 111 -14.96 3.04 -1.14
CA LEU A 111 -14.97 4.49 -0.93
C LEU A 111 -14.13 5.28 -1.95
N LEU A 112 -13.15 4.64 -2.61
CA LEU A 112 -12.30 5.31 -3.60
C LEU A 112 -12.86 5.26 -5.03
N ASN A 113 -13.90 4.48 -5.27
CA ASN A 113 -14.44 4.22 -6.61
C ASN A 113 -15.96 4.52 -6.69
N GLN A 114 -16.45 5.42 -5.84
CA GLN A 114 -17.82 5.95 -5.91
C GLN A 114 -17.93 7.11 -6.88
#